data_AF-A0A1Z4QCU2-F1
#
_entry.id   AF-A0A1Z4QCU2-F1
#
_cell.length_a   1.000
_cell.length_b   1.000
_cell.length_c   1.000
_cell.angle_alpha   90.00
_cell.angle_beta   90.00
_cell.angle_gamma   90.00
#
_symmetry.space_group_name_H-M   'P 1'
#
loop_
_entity.id
_entity.type
_entity.pdbx_description
1 polymer ?
#
loop_
_entity_poly.entity_id
_entity_poly.type
_entity_poly.pdbx_seq_one_letter_code
_entity_poly.pdbx_strand_id
1 'polypeptide(L)'
;MVLTPQQFESIMPDASQLYSDEPEMESSLHYMQLLLLVTSLEWLWRDKNDYFIGANLTIYFSRQQLKNREFRGPDFFLVKQTEKRPRNSWVLWEEDGKYPNLIIELLSTSTANVDKTLKKNLYQDRFHTPEYFWFSPDTLEFAGFHIVGSEYQEITPNTNGWRWSQELGLYLGIESGKLRYFTAEGSLVPTPEEAALQTQLELEQQTLELELERQRVERLAERLRSLGMDVD
;
A
#
# COMPACT_ATOMS: atom_id res chain seq x y z
N MET A 1 -1.59 44.37 -14.57
CA MET A 1 -1.76 44.59 -13.12
C MET A 1 -0.71 43.75 -12.42
N VAL A 2 0.11 44.34 -11.55
CA VAL A 2 1.09 43.58 -10.75
C VAL A 2 0.39 43.28 -9.42
N LEU A 3 0.25 42.00 -9.07
CA LEU A 3 -0.31 41.56 -7.79
C LEU A 3 0.83 41.33 -6.80
N THR A 4 0.63 41.67 -5.52
CA THR A 4 1.52 41.19 -4.45
C THR A 4 1.28 39.69 -4.19
N PRO A 5 2.22 38.96 -3.54
CA PRO A 5 2.02 37.57 -3.17
C PRO A 5 0.73 37.34 -2.36
N GLN A 6 0.44 38.20 -1.37
CA GLN A 6 -0.76 38.08 -0.54
C GLN A 6 -2.04 38.33 -1.34
N GLN A 7 -2.01 39.30 -2.27
CA GLN A 7 -3.15 39.54 -3.17
C GLN A 7 -3.37 38.34 -4.09
N PHE A 8 -2.30 37.74 -4.59
CA PHE A 8 -2.38 36.56 -5.43
C PHE A 8 -2.91 35.33 -4.69
N GLU A 9 -2.44 35.08 -3.47
CA GLU A 9 -2.94 34.04 -2.57
C GLU A 9 -4.45 34.23 -2.29
N SER A 10 -4.88 35.46 -1.96
CA SER A 10 -6.29 35.74 -1.62
C SER A 10 -7.28 35.51 -2.77
N ILE A 11 -6.80 35.43 -4.01
CA ILE A 11 -7.62 35.16 -5.19
C ILE A 11 -7.42 33.74 -5.74
N MET A 12 -6.50 32.95 -5.17
CA MET A 12 -6.36 31.55 -5.57
C MET A 12 -7.61 30.77 -5.15
N PRO A 13 -8.18 29.95 -6.04
CA PRO A 13 -9.20 28.99 -5.62
C PRO A 13 -8.57 27.95 -4.69
N ASP A 14 -9.33 27.50 -3.71
CA ASP A 14 -8.95 26.33 -2.89
C ASP A 14 -8.87 25.10 -3.80
N ALA A 15 -7.65 24.68 -4.13
CA ALA A 15 -7.45 23.58 -5.05
C ALA A 15 -7.64 22.21 -4.37
N SER A 16 -7.78 22.15 -3.04
CA SER A 16 -8.10 20.89 -2.33
C SER A 16 -9.47 20.32 -2.73
N GLN A 17 -10.34 21.17 -3.30
CA GLN A 17 -11.65 20.79 -3.82
C GLN A 17 -11.60 20.16 -5.22
N LEU A 18 -10.43 20.11 -5.88
CA LEU A 18 -10.31 19.48 -7.19
C LEU A 18 -10.56 17.97 -7.09
N TYR A 19 -11.49 17.49 -7.91
CA TYR A 19 -11.75 16.06 -8.07
C TYR A 19 -10.66 15.40 -8.90
N SER A 20 -10.39 14.13 -8.59
CA SER A 20 -9.64 13.25 -9.47
C SER A 20 -10.29 13.19 -10.86
N ASP A 21 -9.44 13.10 -11.87
CA ASP A 21 -9.80 12.95 -13.29
C ASP A 21 -9.19 11.64 -13.86
N GLU A 22 -9.15 10.60 -13.02
CA GLU A 22 -8.74 9.26 -13.44
C GLU A 22 -9.91 8.46 -14.05
N PRO A 23 -9.64 7.65 -15.09
CA PRO A 23 -10.62 6.69 -15.57
C PRO A 23 -10.91 5.60 -14.52
N GLU A 24 -11.99 4.85 -14.74
CA GLU A 24 -12.23 3.62 -13.99
C GLU A 24 -11.09 2.61 -14.23
N MET A 25 -10.83 1.76 -13.23
CA MET A 25 -9.84 0.69 -13.33
C MET A 25 -10.16 -0.23 -14.52
N GLU A 26 -9.13 -0.72 -15.21
CA GLU A 26 -9.31 -1.48 -16.46
C GLU A 26 -10.08 -2.79 -16.30
N SER A 27 -9.93 -3.48 -15.17
CA SER A 27 -10.65 -4.72 -14.91
C SER A 27 -10.83 -5.01 -13.42
N SER A 28 -11.70 -5.99 -13.12
CA SER A 28 -11.90 -6.47 -11.75
C SER A 28 -10.59 -7.01 -11.13
N LEU A 29 -9.68 -7.58 -11.92
CA LEU A 29 -8.38 -8.03 -11.43
C LEU A 29 -7.53 -6.85 -10.94
N HIS A 30 -7.50 -5.75 -11.69
CA HIS A 30 -6.77 -4.54 -11.30
C HIS A 30 -7.38 -3.91 -10.05
N TYR A 31 -8.72 -3.81 -9.99
CA TYR A 31 -9.42 -3.33 -8.81
C TYR A 31 -9.13 -4.18 -7.56
N MET A 32 -9.23 -5.50 -7.68
CA MET A 32 -8.97 -6.42 -6.55
C MET A 32 -7.51 -6.37 -6.10
N GLN A 33 -6.57 -6.23 -7.04
CA GLN A 33 -5.15 -6.09 -6.72
C GLN A 33 -4.87 -4.76 -6.00
N LEU A 34 -5.46 -3.65 -6.46
CA LEU A 34 -5.35 -2.35 -5.80
C LEU A 34 -5.95 -2.39 -4.39
N LEU A 35 -7.16 -2.92 -4.25
CA LEU A 35 -7.84 -3.09 -2.97
C LEU A 35 -6.97 -3.90 -1.99
N LEU A 36 -6.38 -4.99 -2.46
CA LEU A 36 -5.51 -5.84 -1.65
C LEU A 36 -4.27 -5.08 -1.14
N LEU A 37 -3.62 -4.28 -1.99
CA LEU A 37 -2.45 -3.49 -1.60
C LEU A 37 -2.82 -2.42 -0.57
N VAL A 38 -3.92 -1.70 -0.81
CA VAL A 38 -4.39 -0.64 0.09
C VAL A 38 -4.77 -1.21 1.46
N THR A 39 -5.64 -2.22 1.49
CA THR A 39 -6.16 -2.79 2.74
C THR A 39 -5.08 -3.47 3.59
N SER A 40 -4.11 -4.13 2.97
CA SER A 40 -2.99 -4.75 3.69
C SER A 40 -2.12 -3.70 4.38
N LEU A 41 -1.80 -2.58 3.71
CA LEU A 41 -1.00 -1.51 4.31
C LEU A 41 -1.77 -0.71 5.35
N GLU A 42 -3.03 -0.36 5.06
CA GLU A 42 -3.90 0.31 6.03
C GLU A 42 -4.07 -0.52 7.31
N TRP A 43 -4.18 -1.85 7.18
CA TRP A 43 -4.23 -2.74 8.32
C TRP A 43 -2.91 -2.78 9.09
N LEU A 44 -1.79 -2.93 8.39
CA LEU A 44 -0.46 -2.98 9.01
C LEU A 44 -0.10 -1.68 9.73
N TRP A 45 -0.52 -0.54 9.18
CA TRP A 45 -0.23 0.80 9.69
C TRP A 45 -1.43 1.48 10.34
N ARG A 46 -2.42 0.70 10.81
CA ARG A 46 -3.65 1.22 11.42
C ARG A 46 -3.43 2.17 12.60
N ASP A 47 -2.30 2.02 13.30
CA ASP A 47 -1.92 2.86 14.44
C ASP A 47 -1.05 4.08 14.05
N LYS A 48 -0.80 4.29 12.75
CA LYS A 48 -0.05 5.44 12.20
C LYS A 48 -0.98 6.47 11.56
N ASN A 49 -0.61 7.74 11.66
CA ASN A 49 -1.40 8.89 11.15
C ASN A 49 -0.59 9.86 10.27
N ASP A 50 0.67 9.51 9.97
CA ASP A 50 1.64 10.34 9.27
C ASP A 50 1.86 9.89 7.81
N TYR A 51 0.82 9.37 7.16
CA TYR A 51 0.89 8.97 5.76
C TYR A 51 -0.47 9.14 5.04
N PHE A 52 -0.40 9.13 3.71
CA PHE A 52 -1.56 9.07 2.82
C PHE A 52 -1.30 8.04 1.73
N ILE A 53 -2.30 7.19 1.47
CA ILE A 53 -2.32 6.30 0.31
C ILE A 53 -3.32 6.86 -0.69
N GLY A 54 -2.85 7.16 -1.89
CA GLY A 54 -3.72 7.43 -3.03
C GLY A 54 -3.94 6.16 -3.84
N ALA A 55 -5.20 5.88 -4.14
CA ALA A 55 -5.62 4.72 -4.91
C ALA A 55 -6.50 5.20 -6.08
N ASN A 56 -5.97 5.12 -7.29
CA ASN A 56 -6.56 5.67 -8.52
C ASN A 56 -6.95 7.17 -8.38
N LEU A 57 -6.01 7.98 -7.88
CA LEU A 57 -6.19 9.43 -7.68
C LEU A 57 -5.23 10.25 -8.54
N THR A 58 -5.75 11.30 -9.17
CA THR A 58 -4.93 12.23 -9.95
C THR A 58 -3.98 13.01 -9.05
N ILE A 59 -2.73 13.13 -9.52
CA ILE A 59 -1.72 14.03 -8.95
C ILE A 59 -1.63 15.28 -9.82
N TYR A 60 -2.04 16.43 -9.29
CA TYR A 60 -1.89 17.73 -9.95
C TYR A 60 -0.59 18.40 -9.52
N PHE A 61 0.39 18.45 -10.41
CA PHE A 61 1.74 18.97 -10.11
C PHE A 61 2.12 20.19 -10.98
N SER A 62 1.30 20.59 -11.95
CA SER A 62 1.57 21.81 -12.72
C SER A 62 0.34 22.40 -13.40
N ARG A 63 0.37 23.71 -13.64
CA ARG A 63 -0.66 24.42 -14.41
C ARG A 63 -0.78 23.93 -15.85
N GLN A 64 0.31 23.46 -16.46
CA GLN A 64 0.26 22.93 -17.82
C GLN A 64 -0.53 21.62 -17.88
N GLN A 65 -0.35 20.75 -16.88
CA GLN A 65 -1.12 19.53 -16.73
C GLN A 65 -2.61 19.81 -16.50
N LEU A 66 -2.97 20.82 -15.70
CA LEU A 66 -4.37 21.25 -15.55
C LEU A 66 -5.02 21.65 -16.90
N LYS A 67 -4.22 22.14 -17.84
CA LYS A 67 -4.69 22.52 -19.19
C LYS A 67 -4.68 21.35 -20.17
N ASN A 68 -3.71 20.46 -20.04
CA ASN A 68 -3.43 19.38 -20.98
C ASN A 68 -3.48 18.05 -20.22
N ARG A 69 -4.52 17.25 -20.50
CA ARG A 69 -4.77 15.90 -19.94
C ARG A 69 -3.77 14.82 -20.41
N GLU A 70 -2.51 15.19 -20.60
CA GLU A 70 -1.49 14.27 -21.15
C GLU A 70 -0.96 13.27 -20.11
N PHE A 71 -1.22 13.51 -18.82
CA PHE A 71 -0.81 12.62 -17.73
C PHE A 71 -2.01 12.12 -16.93
N ARG A 72 -2.12 10.79 -16.84
CA ARG A 72 -2.97 10.06 -15.90
C ARG A 72 -2.17 9.74 -14.65
N GLY A 73 -2.80 9.87 -13.49
CA GLY A 73 -2.24 9.54 -12.19
C GLY A 73 -1.84 8.06 -12.07
N PRO A 74 -1.10 7.73 -11.01
CA PRO A 74 -0.76 6.36 -10.68
C PRO A 74 -1.92 5.59 -10.07
N ASP A 75 -1.95 4.28 -10.29
CA ASP A 75 -2.94 3.39 -9.65
C ASP A 75 -2.78 3.36 -8.12
N PHE A 76 -1.55 3.36 -7.62
CA PHE A 76 -1.24 3.44 -6.20
C PHE A 76 -0.07 4.38 -5.96
N PHE A 77 -0.18 5.24 -4.95
CA PHE A 77 0.96 5.99 -4.44
C PHE A 77 0.91 6.20 -2.94
N LEU A 78 2.08 6.31 -2.34
CA LEU A 78 2.27 6.57 -0.91
C LEU A 78 2.96 7.92 -0.74
N VAL A 79 2.40 8.76 0.13
CA VAL A 79 3.07 9.96 0.67
C VAL A 79 3.24 9.81 2.17
N LYS A 80 4.46 9.98 2.66
CA LYS A 80 4.80 9.92 4.09
C LYS A 80 4.90 11.33 4.67
N GLN A 81 4.90 11.42 6.00
CA GLN A 81 4.99 12.67 6.75
C GLN A 81 3.89 13.67 6.35
N THR A 82 2.68 13.17 6.10
CA THR A 82 1.49 13.98 5.81
C THR A 82 0.31 13.52 6.66
N GLU A 83 -0.69 14.38 6.81
CA GLU A 83 -1.88 14.06 7.57
C GLU A 83 -2.71 12.97 6.86
N LYS A 84 -3.07 11.93 7.64
CA LYS A 84 -4.02 10.89 7.23
C LYS A 84 -5.46 11.43 7.23
N ARG A 85 -5.83 12.11 6.15
CA ARG A 85 -7.19 12.59 5.87
C ARG A 85 -7.64 12.24 4.45
N PRO A 86 -8.96 12.11 4.20
CA PRO A 86 -9.49 11.94 2.85
C PRO A 86 -9.12 13.10 1.92
N ARG A 87 -8.94 12.76 0.64
CA ARG A 87 -8.60 13.71 -0.44
C ARG A 87 -9.35 13.33 -1.72
N ASN A 88 -9.81 14.34 -2.46
CA ASN A 88 -10.45 14.15 -3.77
C ASN A 88 -9.43 13.97 -4.89
N SER A 89 -8.24 14.55 -4.72
CA SER A 89 -7.07 14.42 -5.59
C SER A 89 -5.81 14.83 -4.78
N TRP A 90 -4.63 14.62 -5.34
CA TRP A 90 -3.38 15.09 -4.72
C TRP A 90 -2.88 16.34 -5.43
N VAL A 91 -3.13 17.51 -4.86
CA VAL A 91 -2.71 18.80 -5.43
C VAL A 91 -1.43 19.26 -4.76
N LEU A 92 -0.34 19.23 -5.49
CA LEU A 92 1.01 19.38 -4.94
C LEU A 92 1.22 20.68 -4.15
N TRP A 93 0.67 21.80 -4.62
CA TRP A 93 0.81 23.10 -3.95
C TRP A 93 -0.12 23.28 -2.74
N GLU A 94 -1.12 22.43 -2.57
CA GLU A 94 -1.95 22.35 -1.35
C GLU A 94 -1.35 21.39 -0.30
N GLU A 95 -0.31 20.65 -0.69
CA GLU A 95 0.30 19.57 0.10
C GLU A 95 1.80 19.84 0.34
N ASP A 96 2.18 21.11 0.52
CA ASP A 96 3.55 21.57 0.81
C ASP A 96 4.61 21.13 -0.21
N GLY A 97 4.24 20.90 -1.46
CA GLY A 97 5.19 20.44 -2.48
C GLY A 97 5.57 18.97 -2.37
N LYS A 98 4.83 18.16 -1.58
CA LYS A 98 5.16 16.75 -1.33
C LYS A 98 4.78 15.87 -2.52
N TYR A 99 5.80 15.33 -3.18
CA TYR A 99 5.64 14.25 -4.15
C TYR A 99 5.52 12.89 -3.47
N PRO A 100 4.99 11.86 -4.17
CA PRO A 100 4.99 10.51 -3.65
C PRO A 100 6.37 9.99 -3.28
N ASN A 101 6.43 9.25 -2.17
CA ASN A 101 7.59 8.45 -1.77
C ASN A 101 7.68 7.17 -2.60
N LEU A 102 6.53 6.57 -2.89
CA LEU A 102 6.44 5.33 -3.64
C LEU A 102 5.24 5.35 -4.57
N ILE A 103 5.41 4.80 -5.77
CA ILE A 103 4.35 4.59 -6.77
C ILE A 103 4.32 3.13 -7.21
N ILE A 104 3.13 2.56 -7.37
CA ILE A 104 2.90 1.24 -7.98
C ILE A 104 1.88 1.40 -9.11
N GLU A 105 2.22 0.92 -10.31
CA GLU A 105 1.29 0.83 -11.45
C GLU A 105 0.85 -0.61 -11.67
N LEU A 106 -0.43 -0.81 -11.93
CA LEU A 106 -1.02 -2.10 -12.29
C LEU A 106 -1.14 -2.17 -13.81
N LEU A 107 -0.17 -2.84 -14.42
CA LEU A 107 -0.04 -2.87 -15.87
C LEU A 107 -1.16 -3.67 -16.52
N SER A 108 -1.79 -3.01 -17.48
CA SER A 108 -2.67 -3.66 -18.43
C SER A 108 -2.05 -3.74 -19.82
N THR A 109 -2.70 -4.48 -20.73
CA THR A 109 -2.29 -4.50 -22.14
C THR A 109 -2.33 -3.13 -22.80
N SER A 110 -3.24 -2.24 -22.36
CA SER A 110 -3.47 -0.94 -22.98
C SER A 110 -2.51 0.15 -22.45
N THR A 111 -2.05 0.06 -21.20
CA THR A 111 -1.22 1.08 -20.56
C THR A 111 0.25 0.68 -20.40
N ALA A 112 0.60 -0.61 -20.48
CA ALA A 112 1.94 -1.11 -20.15
C ALA A 112 3.10 -0.35 -20.80
N ASN A 113 2.98 0.02 -22.08
CA ASN A 113 4.04 0.77 -22.76
C ASN A 113 4.20 2.18 -22.18
N VAL A 114 3.10 2.87 -21.87
CA VAL A 114 3.10 4.22 -21.30
C VAL A 114 3.68 4.20 -19.89
N ASP A 115 3.28 3.22 -19.06
CA ASP A 115 3.75 3.10 -17.68
C ASP A 115 5.26 2.84 -17.62
N LYS A 116 5.77 1.92 -18.46
CA LYS A 116 7.20 1.56 -18.51
C LYS A 116 8.11 2.61 -19.15
N THR A 117 7.54 3.59 -19.86
CA THR A 117 8.32 4.62 -20.57
C THR A 117 7.99 6.02 -20.08
N LEU A 118 6.91 6.63 -20.58
CA LEU A 118 6.55 8.02 -20.32
C LEU A 118 6.35 8.29 -18.82
N LYS A 119 5.56 7.46 -18.13
CA LYS A 119 5.33 7.64 -16.70
C LYS A 119 6.59 7.37 -15.88
N LYS A 120 7.33 6.30 -16.19
CA LYS A 120 8.63 6.03 -15.56
C LYS A 120 9.57 7.24 -15.63
N ASN A 121 9.71 7.85 -16.81
CA ASN A 121 10.55 9.04 -16.99
C ASN A 121 10.01 10.24 -16.21
N LEU A 122 8.68 10.45 -16.18
CA LEU A 122 8.08 11.52 -15.39
C LEU A 122 8.36 11.33 -13.88
N TYR A 123 8.16 10.12 -13.37
CA TYR A 123 8.40 9.79 -11.97
C TYR A 123 9.87 9.96 -11.60
N GLN A 124 10.77 9.60 -12.51
CA GLN A 124 12.21 9.78 -12.34
C GLN A 124 12.63 11.25 -12.37
N ASP A 125 12.29 11.95 -13.45
CA ASP A 125 12.92 13.23 -13.80
C ASP A 125 12.20 14.43 -13.18
N ARG A 126 10.89 14.28 -12.91
CA ARG A 126 10.07 15.38 -12.40
C ARG A 126 9.63 15.18 -10.96
N PHE A 127 9.14 14.00 -10.62
CA PHE A 127 8.68 13.74 -9.25
C PHE A 127 9.85 13.37 -8.36
N HIS A 128 10.93 12.82 -8.96
CA HIS A 128 12.02 12.19 -8.24
C HIS A 128 11.50 11.21 -7.18
N THR A 129 10.44 10.46 -7.52
CA THR A 129 9.80 9.50 -6.62
C THR A 129 10.85 8.46 -6.22
N PRO A 130 11.18 8.30 -4.93
CA PRO A 130 12.23 7.41 -4.47
C PRO A 130 12.13 5.98 -5.00
N GLU A 131 10.92 5.40 -4.99
CA GLU A 131 10.68 4.03 -5.44
C GLU A 131 9.48 3.93 -6.39
N TYR A 132 9.66 3.15 -7.46
CA TYR A 132 8.64 2.92 -8.47
C TYR A 132 8.52 1.44 -8.79
N PHE A 133 7.32 0.89 -8.73
CA PHE A 133 7.04 -0.51 -9.04
C PHE A 133 5.96 -0.61 -10.12
N TRP A 134 5.99 -1.73 -10.84
CA TRP A 134 4.85 -2.12 -11.66
C TRP A 134 4.58 -3.60 -11.56
N PHE A 135 3.32 -3.98 -11.69
CA PHE A 135 2.87 -5.36 -11.69
C PHE A 135 1.74 -5.56 -12.69
N SER A 136 1.78 -6.61 -13.50
CA SER A 136 0.64 -7.00 -14.35
C SER A 136 -0.14 -8.15 -13.71
N PRO A 137 -1.42 -7.95 -13.34
CA PRO A 137 -2.28 -9.03 -12.90
C PRO A 137 -2.50 -10.12 -13.95
N ASP A 138 -2.40 -9.77 -15.24
CA ASP A 138 -2.66 -10.69 -16.36
C ASP A 138 -1.46 -11.58 -16.69
N THR A 139 -0.25 -11.01 -16.68
CA THR A 139 0.99 -11.71 -17.11
C THR A 139 1.91 -12.09 -15.96
N LEU A 140 1.65 -11.59 -14.75
CA LEU A 140 2.52 -11.68 -13.58
C LEU A 140 3.89 -11.01 -13.78
N GLU A 141 4.03 -10.14 -14.77
CA GLU A 141 5.22 -9.30 -14.90
C GLU A 141 5.34 -8.40 -13.67
N PHE A 142 6.52 -8.38 -13.04
CA PHE A 142 6.79 -7.56 -11.86
C PHE A 142 8.21 -7.00 -11.90
N ALA A 143 8.32 -5.69 -11.74
CA ALA A 143 9.60 -5.00 -11.55
C ALA A 143 9.47 -3.89 -10.51
N GLY A 144 10.62 -3.52 -9.95
CA GLY A 144 10.74 -2.44 -8.98
C GLY A 144 12.03 -1.68 -9.23
N PHE A 145 11.99 -0.38 -8.99
CA PHE A 145 13.09 0.55 -9.24
C PHE A 145 13.25 1.48 -8.05
N HIS A 146 14.48 1.88 -7.80
CA HIS A 146 14.80 2.92 -6.84
C HIS A 146 15.69 3.98 -7.49
N ILE A 147 15.57 5.22 -7.03
CA ILE A 147 16.38 6.31 -7.57
C ILE A 147 17.81 6.23 -7.03
N VAL A 148 18.80 6.34 -7.92
CA VAL A 148 20.22 6.46 -7.57
C VAL A 148 20.79 7.64 -8.34
N GLY A 149 21.15 8.70 -7.61
CA GLY A 149 21.43 9.98 -8.25
C GLY A 149 20.16 10.54 -8.87
N SER A 150 20.08 10.56 -10.20
CA SER A 150 18.93 11.06 -10.96
C SER A 150 18.23 9.99 -11.80
N GLU A 151 18.65 8.72 -11.69
CA GLU A 151 18.17 7.65 -12.56
C GLU A 151 17.61 6.48 -11.76
N TYR A 152 16.56 5.84 -12.30
CA TYR A 152 16.01 4.61 -11.76
C TYR A 152 16.90 3.42 -12.07
N GLN A 153 17.31 2.71 -11.03
CA GLN A 153 17.97 1.42 -11.12
C GLN A 153 17.02 0.33 -10.64
N GLU A 154 17.05 -0.83 -11.31
CA GLU A 154 16.19 -1.95 -10.93
C GLU A 154 16.60 -2.51 -9.56
N ILE A 155 15.62 -2.70 -8.68
CA ILE A 155 15.79 -3.37 -7.39
C ILE A 155 16.01 -4.86 -7.68
N THR A 156 17.18 -5.36 -7.29
CA THR A 156 17.52 -6.77 -7.46
C THR A 156 16.63 -7.63 -6.56
N PRO A 157 15.97 -8.67 -7.11
CA PRO A 157 15.16 -9.57 -6.31
C PRO A 157 16.01 -10.44 -5.39
N ASN A 158 15.45 -10.83 -4.23
CA ASN A 158 16.03 -11.84 -3.36
C ASN A 158 15.79 -13.27 -3.91
N THR A 159 16.17 -14.30 -3.14
CA THR A 159 16.00 -15.71 -3.52
C THR A 159 14.55 -16.12 -3.76
N ASN A 160 13.59 -15.42 -3.17
CA ASN A 160 12.15 -15.66 -3.33
C ASN A 160 11.55 -14.83 -4.49
N GLY A 161 12.37 -14.07 -5.22
CA GLY A 161 11.89 -13.16 -6.27
C GLY A 161 11.36 -11.83 -5.73
N TRP A 162 11.50 -11.54 -4.43
CA TRP A 162 10.95 -10.35 -3.80
C TRP A 162 11.89 -9.16 -3.88
N ARG A 163 11.34 -7.96 -4.00
CA ARG A 163 12.07 -6.70 -4.08
C ARG A 163 11.86 -5.88 -2.81
N TRP A 164 12.95 -5.47 -2.17
CA TRP A 164 12.88 -4.68 -0.95
C TRP A 164 12.48 -3.23 -1.25
N SER A 165 11.47 -2.71 -0.56
CA SER A 165 11.13 -1.29 -0.54
C SER A 165 11.62 -0.66 0.77
N GLN A 166 12.52 0.30 0.65
CA GLN A 166 12.97 1.13 1.77
C GLN A 166 11.86 2.04 2.28
N GLU A 167 10.98 2.53 1.39
CA GLU A 167 9.92 3.46 1.78
C GLU A 167 8.84 2.78 2.61
N LEU A 168 8.51 1.52 2.30
CA LEU A 168 7.57 0.70 3.05
C LEU A 168 8.24 -0.03 4.24
N GLY A 169 9.53 -0.32 4.15
CA GLY A 169 10.19 -1.26 5.07
C GLY A 169 9.67 -2.69 4.92
N LEU A 170 9.28 -3.07 3.70
CA LEU A 170 8.67 -4.34 3.35
C LEU A 170 9.26 -4.85 2.03
N TYR A 171 9.19 -6.16 1.84
CA TYR A 171 9.35 -6.78 0.53
C TYR A 171 8.04 -6.73 -0.24
N LEU A 172 8.13 -6.49 -1.55
CA LEU A 172 7.04 -6.74 -2.50
C LEU A 172 7.38 -8.00 -3.31
N GLY A 173 6.40 -8.89 -3.45
CA GLY A 173 6.58 -10.15 -4.16
C GLY A 173 5.27 -10.73 -4.65
N ILE A 174 5.35 -11.72 -5.53
CA ILE A 174 4.17 -12.41 -6.07
C ILE A 174 3.89 -13.64 -5.22
N GLU A 175 2.67 -13.73 -4.67
CA GLU A 175 2.15 -14.88 -3.94
C GLU A 175 0.81 -15.29 -4.55
N SER A 176 0.66 -16.55 -4.93
CA SER A 176 -0.60 -17.07 -5.49
C SER A 176 -1.19 -16.19 -6.62
N GLY A 177 -0.33 -15.66 -7.50
CA GLY A 177 -0.70 -14.81 -8.63
C GLY A 177 -1.06 -13.37 -8.28
N LYS A 178 -0.77 -12.90 -7.06
CA LYS A 178 -1.06 -11.53 -6.61
C LYS A 178 0.20 -10.85 -6.10
N LEU A 179 0.33 -9.55 -6.32
CA LEU A 179 1.36 -8.76 -5.65
C LEU A 179 0.99 -8.60 -4.17
N ARG A 180 1.91 -8.97 -3.27
CA ARG A 180 1.76 -8.97 -1.82
C ARG A 180 2.94 -8.28 -1.14
N TYR A 181 2.74 -7.88 0.12
CA TYR A 181 3.80 -7.41 0.99
C TYR A 181 4.27 -8.51 1.94
N PHE A 182 5.56 -8.51 2.23
CA PHE A 182 6.18 -9.39 3.22
C PHE A 182 7.06 -8.58 4.17
N THR A 183 7.09 -8.97 5.44
CA THR A 183 7.96 -8.35 6.43
C THR A 183 9.44 -8.64 6.14
N ALA A 184 10.36 -7.95 6.82
CA ALA A 184 11.79 -8.20 6.69
C ALA A 184 12.17 -9.65 7.05
N GLU A 185 11.40 -10.28 7.94
CA GLU A 185 11.55 -11.68 8.37
C GLU A 185 10.95 -12.67 7.37
N GLY A 186 10.25 -12.19 6.34
CA GLY A 186 9.63 -12.98 5.29
C GLY A 186 8.22 -13.47 5.57
N SER A 187 7.57 -12.94 6.60
CA SER A 187 6.15 -13.24 6.89
C SER A 187 5.24 -12.44 5.96
N LEU A 188 4.18 -13.08 5.45
CA LEU A 188 3.15 -12.41 4.65
C LEU A 188 2.43 -11.35 5.48
N VAL A 189 2.31 -10.13 4.96
CA VAL A 189 1.43 -9.10 5.54
C VAL A 189 -0.02 -9.46 5.20
N PRO A 190 -0.88 -9.70 6.21
CA PRO A 190 -2.23 -10.15 5.97
C PRO A 190 -3.15 -9.00 5.54
N THR A 191 -4.21 -9.33 4.81
CA THR A 191 -5.38 -8.45 4.70
C THR A 191 -6.14 -8.42 6.04
N PRO A 192 -7.04 -7.43 6.28
CA PRO A 192 -7.92 -7.47 7.44
C PRO A 192 -8.69 -8.78 7.61
N GLU A 193 -9.19 -9.37 6.50
CA GLU A 193 -9.93 -10.64 6.58
C GLU A 193 -9.01 -11.82 6.94
N GLU A 194 -7.82 -11.88 6.36
CA GLU A 194 -6.83 -12.92 6.69
C GLU A 194 -6.39 -12.82 8.15
N ALA A 195 -6.16 -11.60 8.67
CA ALA A 195 -5.82 -11.37 10.06
C ALA A 195 -6.95 -11.75 11.03
N ALA A 196 -8.20 -11.44 10.68
CA ALA A 196 -9.36 -11.84 11.47
C ALA A 196 -9.52 -13.36 11.51
N LEU A 197 -9.31 -14.04 10.38
CA LEU A 197 -9.37 -15.51 10.31
C LEU A 197 -8.25 -16.16 11.13
N GLN A 198 -7.02 -15.64 11.05
CA GLN A 198 -5.90 -16.10 11.89
C GLN A 198 -6.24 -15.98 13.38
N THR A 199 -6.78 -14.83 13.79
CA THR A 199 -7.17 -14.58 15.19
C THR A 199 -8.26 -15.55 15.65
N GLN A 200 -9.25 -15.85 14.80
CA GLN A 200 -10.30 -16.82 15.11
C GLN A 200 -9.74 -18.23 15.31
N LEU A 201 -8.87 -18.68 14.39
CA LEU A 201 -8.26 -20.01 14.47
C LEU A 201 -7.37 -20.15 15.71
N GLU A 202 -6.62 -19.11 16.07
CA GLU A 202 -5.82 -19.08 17.29
C GLU A 202 -6.68 -19.18 18.55
N LEU A 203 -7.80 -18.46 18.59
CA LEU A 203 -8.73 -18.48 19.72
C LEU A 203 -9.42 -19.85 19.87
N GLU A 204 -9.83 -20.46 18.76
CA GLU A 204 -10.40 -21.81 18.74
C GLU A 204 -9.41 -22.86 19.26
N GLN A 205 -8.16 -22.79 18.82
CA GLN A 205 -7.09 -23.68 19.28
C GLN A 205 -6.83 -23.51 20.78
N GLN A 206 -6.72 -22.27 21.28
CA GLN A 206 -6.54 -22.02 22.72
C GLN A 206 -7.72 -22.53 23.54
N THR A 207 -8.95 -22.37 23.03
CA THR A 207 -10.16 -22.86 23.71
C THR A 207 -10.17 -24.38 23.81
N LEU A 208 -9.78 -25.07 22.74
CA LEU A 208 -9.65 -26.54 22.72
C LEU A 208 -8.55 -27.04 23.66
N GLU A 209 -7.40 -26.36 23.71
CA GLU A 209 -6.30 -26.69 24.62
C GLU A 209 -6.72 -26.53 26.09
N LEU A 210 -7.41 -25.43 26.41
CA LEU A 210 -7.87 -25.15 27.77
C LEU A 210 -8.93 -26.17 28.23
N GLU A 211 -9.84 -26.57 27.34
CA GLU A 211 -10.83 -27.61 27.65
C GLU A 211 -10.18 -28.99 27.82
N LEU A 212 -9.19 -29.34 26.99
CA LEU A 212 -8.45 -30.59 27.14
C LEU A 212 -7.69 -30.64 28.47
N GLU A 213 -7.05 -29.53 28.85
CA GLU A 213 -6.31 -29.44 30.11
C GLU A 213 -7.26 -29.49 31.31
N ARG A 214 -8.42 -28.83 31.23
CA ARG A 214 -9.46 -28.92 32.25
C ARG A 214 -9.94 -30.36 32.43
N GLN A 215 -10.19 -31.09 31.33
CA GLN A 215 -10.56 -32.51 31.38
C GLN A 215 -9.46 -33.41 31.92
N ARG A 216 -8.18 -33.03 31.77
CA ARG A 216 -7.05 -33.77 32.39
C ARG A 216 -6.98 -33.51 33.88
N VAL A 217 -7.12 -32.25 34.31
CA VAL A 217 -7.15 -31.86 35.72
C VAL A 217 -8.33 -32.52 36.44
N GLU A 218 -9.53 -32.50 35.85
CA GLU A 218 -10.71 -33.17 36.41
C GLU A 218 -10.48 -34.69 36.57
N ARG A 219 -9.94 -35.37 35.54
CA ARG A 219 -9.61 -36.80 35.61
C ARG A 219 -8.53 -37.13 36.64
N LEU A 220 -7.52 -36.30 36.79
CA LEU A 220 -6.47 -36.49 37.80
C LEU A 220 -7.04 -36.28 39.21
N ALA A 221 -7.87 -35.26 39.40
CA ALA A 221 -8.54 -35.03 40.68
C ALA A 221 -9.46 -36.19 41.06
N GLU A 222 -10.25 -36.74 40.13
CA GLU A 222 -11.05 -37.94 40.35
C GLU A 222 -10.19 -39.16 40.73
N ARG A 223 -9.05 -39.34 40.06
CA ARG A 223 -8.11 -40.43 40.35
C ARG A 223 -7.47 -40.29 41.74
N LEU A 224 -7.10 -39.07 42.14
CA LEU A 224 -6.57 -38.80 43.47
C LEU A 224 -7.62 -39.04 44.57
N ARG A 225 -8.86 -38.58 44.36
CA ARG A 225 -9.97 -38.87 45.28
C ARG A 225 -10.24 -40.37 45.44
N SER A 226 -10.20 -41.13 44.35
CA SER A 226 -10.40 -42.60 44.41
C SER A 226 -9.26 -43.35 45.11
N LEU A 227 -8.07 -42.75 45.22
CA LEU A 227 -6.94 -43.26 46.00
C LEU A 227 -6.98 -42.84 47.48
N GLY A 228 -8.03 -42.13 47.92
CA GLY A 228 -8.19 -41.67 49.31
C GLY A 228 -7.28 -40.51 49.70
N MET A 229 -6.73 -39.79 48.71
CA MET A 229 -5.99 -38.55 48.93
C MET A 229 -6.97 -37.37 48.89
N ASP A 230 -6.95 -36.53 49.92
CA ASP A 230 -7.76 -35.32 49.97
C ASP A 230 -7.23 -34.31 48.96
N VAL A 231 -8.10 -33.78 48.12
CA VAL A 231 -7.75 -32.87 47.01
C VAL A 231 -8.49 -31.55 47.25
N ASP A 232 -8.06 -30.86 48.32
CA ASP A 232 -8.43 -29.46 48.62
C ASP A 232 -7.41 -28.50 47.99
#